data_AF-A0A3R8QWE5-F1
#
_entry.id   AF-A0A3R8QWE5-F1
#
_cell.length_a   1.000
_cell.length_b   1.000
_cell.length_c   1.000
_cell.angle_alpha   90.00
_cell.angle_beta   90.00
_cell.angle_gamma   90.00
#
_symmetry.space_group_name_H-M   'P 1'
#
loop_
_entity.id
_entity.type
_entity.pdbx_description
1 polymer ?
#
loop_
_entity_poly.entity_id
_entity_poly.type
_entity_poly.pdbx_seq_one_letter_code
_entity_poly.pdbx_strand_id
1 'polypeptide(L)'
;MNVIENIYDNKKVLIDADSLCYTREGDSIDVGISKLEWKLDKIREITNQTGDDFLFYLTEGKTFRNELSETYKAQRKKKHANVREIKAYLKCNYNTKLERGYEADDLIADDYREDPNNTLICSVDKDILYNLTGKHINLYNFQFVVTTAEEAEEHFYKQIIFGDKVDNIEKLVKGLGDKRLNCIKQACRLSFKEIGKYLCLKKGINYTTRYRLLYMGKSEHISLDEKIHEKIDEIDNFIDYENFTYKTNKRKPKKKKKQFVWHFNSPAPGKYRGKTWKEVHEVDENYVNWMLNVTTDKGLIDMLTKLKQAS
;
A
#
# COMPACT_ATOMS: atom_id res chain seq x y z
N MET A 1 17.22 -0.72 38.36
CA MET A 1 15.95 -0.86 37.63
C MET A 1 15.94 0.27 36.62
N ASN A 2 16.28 -0.01 35.35
CA ASN A 2 16.28 1.04 34.32
C ASN A 2 14.82 1.38 34.04
N VAL A 3 14.38 2.52 34.54
CA VAL A 3 13.16 3.16 34.06
C VAL A 3 13.48 3.60 32.64
N ILE A 4 13.20 2.75 31.67
CA ILE A 4 13.07 3.21 30.29
C ILE A 4 11.81 4.06 30.33
N GLU A 5 11.96 5.38 30.40
CA GLU A 5 10.84 6.29 30.13
C GLU A 5 10.25 5.86 28.78
N ASN A 6 9.02 5.36 28.81
CA ASN A 6 8.37 4.90 27.61
C ASN A 6 7.98 6.14 26.82
N ILE A 7 8.51 6.29 25.60
CA ILE A 7 8.40 7.50 24.76
C ILE A 7 6.93 7.82 24.37
N TYR A 8 5.99 6.97 24.79
CA TYR A 8 4.55 7.04 24.50
C TYR A 8 3.68 7.27 25.73
N ASP A 9 4.25 7.30 26.94
CA ASP A 9 3.49 7.66 28.13
C ASP A 9 2.91 9.08 27.93
N ASN A 10 1.61 9.25 28.19
CA ASN A 10 0.84 10.50 28.04
C ASN A 10 0.54 10.97 26.60
N LYS A 11 0.74 10.15 25.55
CA LYS A 11 0.27 10.50 24.20
C LYS A 11 -1.21 10.19 24.02
N LYS A 12 -1.97 11.08 23.37
CA LYS A 12 -3.34 10.78 22.94
C LYS A 12 -3.31 9.73 21.81
N VAL A 13 -4.05 8.62 21.96
CA VAL A 13 -4.06 7.55 20.95
C VAL A 13 -5.31 7.67 20.09
N LEU A 14 -5.13 7.96 18.80
CA LEU A 14 -6.23 8.05 17.83
C LEU A 14 -6.40 6.71 17.14
N ILE A 15 -7.58 6.11 17.27
CA ILE A 15 -7.86 4.78 16.73
C ILE A 15 -8.85 4.92 15.57
N ASP A 16 -8.45 4.48 14.37
CA ASP A 16 -9.39 4.20 13.28
C ASP A 16 -10.21 2.96 13.66
N ALA A 17 -11.41 3.20 14.18
CA ALA A 17 -12.26 2.14 14.70
C ALA A 17 -13.17 1.54 13.63
N ASP A 18 -13.31 2.16 12.46
CA ASP A 18 -14.14 1.65 11.36
C ASP A 18 -13.64 0.29 10.89
N SER A 19 -12.32 0.15 10.77
CA SER A 19 -11.64 -1.08 10.41
C SER A 19 -11.67 -2.14 11.52
N LEU A 20 -11.81 -1.72 12.78
CA LEU A 20 -11.91 -2.63 13.94
C LEU A 20 -13.30 -3.25 14.07
N CYS A 21 -14.33 -2.60 13.56
CA CYS A 21 -15.70 -3.10 13.61
C CYS A 21 -16.00 -4.21 12.60
N TYR A 22 -15.06 -4.53 11.70
CA TYR A 22 -15.30 -5.51 10.63
C TYR A 22 -15.19 -6.96 11.15
N THR A 23 -16.25 -7.74 10.96
CA THR A 23 -16.28 -9.18 11.26
C THR A 23 -16.35 -10.01 9.98
N ARG A 24 -15.94 -11.28 10.06
CA ARG A 24 -16.16 -12.22 8.95
C ARG A 24 -17.64 -12.58 8.88
N GLU A 25 -18.09 -12.92 7.68
CA GLU A 25 -19.44 -13.45 7.48
C GLU A 25 -19.59 -14.74 8.31
N GLY A 26 -20.65 -14.81 9.12
CA GLY A 26 -20.93 -15.93 10.02
C GLY A 26 -20.31 -15.83 11.41
N ASP A 27 -19.45 -14.85 11.69
CA ASP A 27 -19.00 -14.58 13.07
C ASP A 27 -20.21 -14.13 13.93
N SER A 28 -20.25 -14.52 15.21
CA SER A 28 -21.18 -13.93 16.18
C SER A 28 -20.72 -12.54 16.60
N ILE A 29 -21.63 -11.76 17.20
CA ILE A 29 -21.30 -10.44 17.76
C ILE A 29 -20.23 -10.57 18.86
N ASP A 30 -20.34 -11.57 19.74
CA ASP A 30 -19.38 -11.81 20.83
C ASP A 30 -17.97 -12.11 20.31
N VAL A 31 -17.86 -12.85 19.20
CA VAL A 31 -16.58 -13.09 18.52
C VAL A 31 -16.01 -11.78 17.97
N GLY A 32 -16.86 -10.91 17.41
CA GLY A 32 -16.47 -9.59 16.93
C GLY A 32 -15.94 -8.69 18.06
N ILE A 33 -16.68 -8.62 19.18
CA ILE A 33 -16.28 -7.85 20.36
C ILE A 33 -14.99 -8.41 20.97
N SER A 34 -14.86 -9.74 21.08
CA SER A 34 -13.64 -10.36 21.61
C SER A 34 -12.40 -10.05 20.77
N LYS A 35 -12.54 -10.00 19.44
CA LYS A 35 -11.45 -9.60 18.53
C LYS A 35 -11.11 -8.11 18.66
N LEU A 36 -12.12 -7.26 18.83
CA LEU A 36 -11.93 -5.84 19.11
C LEU A 36 -11.13 -5.66 20.40
N GLU A 37 -11.61 -6.22 21.53
CA GLU A 37 -10.96 -6.11 22.84
C GLU A 37 -9.52 -6.63 22.81
N TRP A 38 -9.27 -7.77 22.17
CA TRP A 38 -7.91 -8.29 22.00
C TRP A 38 -6.97 -7.31 21.28
N LYS A 39 -7.46 -6.59 20.27
CA LYS A 39 -6.66 -5.54 19.61
C LYS A 39 -6.41 -4.36 20.55
N LEU A 40 -7.39 -3.98 21.37
CA LEU A 40 -7.23 -2.91 22.36
C LEU A 40 -6.19 -3.29 23.42
N ASP A 41 -6.21 -4.53 23.91
CA ASP A 41 -5.18 -5.05 24.82
C ASP A 41 -3.79 -4.96 24.21
N LYS A 42 -3.65 -5.30 22.92
CA LYS A 42 -2.37 -5.14 22.21
C LYS A 42 -1.93 -3.68 22.09
N ILE A 43 -2.85 -2.75 21.84
CA ILE A 43 -2.53 -1.31 21.82
C ILE A 43 -2.07 -0.87 23.22
N ARG A 44 -2.77 -1.29 24.29
CA ARG A 44 -2.39 -1.01 25.69
C ARG A 44 -1.00 -1.54 26.01
N GLU A 45 -0.69 -2.78 25.62
CA GLU A 45 0.64 -3.38 25.80
C GLU A 45 1.75 -2.58 25.10
N ILE A 46 1.51 -2.12 23.86
CA ILE A 46 2.52 -1.41 23.05
C ILE A 46 2.73 0.02 23.56
N THR A 47 1.64 0.68 23.95
CA THR A 47 1.64 2.09 24.35
C THR A 47 1.89 2.30 25.83
N ASN A 48 1.75 1.25 26.64
CA ASN A 48 1.74 1.31 28.10
C ASN A 48 0.66 2.25 28.67
N GLN A 49 -0.43 2.46 27.92
CA GLN A 49 -1.53 3.35 28.30
C GLN A 49 -2.76 2.58 28.77
N THR A 50 -3.56 3.25 29.60
CA THR A 50 -4.88 2.79 30.05
C THR A 50 -5.98 3.38 29.15
N GLY A 51 -7.16 2.75 29.14
CA GLY A 51 -8.21 3.01 28.14
C GLY A 51 -8.75 4.44 28.05
N ASP A 52 -8.50 5.30 29.04
CA ASP A 52 -8.97 6.70 29.05
C ASP A 52 -8.27 7.59 28.01
N ASP A 53 -7.10 7.17 27.52
CA ASP A 53 -6.29 7.92 26.53
C ASP A 53 -6.66 7.62 25.07
N PHE A 54 -7.58 6.68 24.85
CA PHE A 54 -7.96 6.22 23.51
C PHE A 54 -9.16 7.02 22.98
N LEU A 55 -9.00 7.61 21.80
CA LEU A 55 -10.09 8.27 21.08
C LEU A 55 -10.42 7.47 19.81
N PHE A 56 -11.64 6.93 19.77
CA PHE A 56 -12.10 6.06 18.70
C PHE A 56 -12.85 6.84 17.63
N TYR A 57 -12.40 6.76 16.38
CA TYR A 57 -13.02 7.47 15.27
C TYR A 57 -13.90 6.54 14.44
N LEU A 58 -15.12 6.99 14.18
CA LEU A 58 -16.13 6.23 13.44
C LEU A 58 -16.77 7.10 12.37
N THR A 59 -16.90 6.57 11.16
CA THR A 59 -17.69 7.19 10.09
C THR A 59 -19.18 6.90 10.32
N GLU A 60 -20.02 7.91 10.14
CA GLU A 60 -21.48 7.78 10.20
C GLU A 60 -22.15 8.35 8.95
N GLY A 61 -22.93 7.52 8.27
CA GLY A 61 -23.76 7.96 7.14
C GLY A 61 -22.95 8.29 5.88
N LYS A 62 -23.48 9.24 5.11
CA LYS A 62 -22.82 9.78 3.90
C LYS A 62 -21.85 10.90 4.28
N THR A 63 -20.83 11.07 3.47
CA THR A 63 -19.80 12.10 3.63
C THR A 63 -19.77 13.04 2.43
N PHE A 64 -18.99 14.13 2.53
CA PHE A 64 -18.81 15.08 1.44
C PHE A 64 -18.32 14.39 0.14
N ARG A 65 -17.59 13.27 0.24
CA ARG A 65 -17.16 12.49 -0.93
C ARG A 65 -18.31 11.88 -1.71
N ASN A 66 -19.42 11.53 -1.04
CA ASN A 66 -20.64 11.07 -1.71
C ASN A 66 -21.37 12.18 -2.46
N GLU A 67 -21.17 13.45 -2.06
CA GLU A 67 -21.70 14.62 -2.76
C GLU A 67 -20.84 14.97 -3.98
N LEU A 68 -19.51 14.77 -3.88
CA LEU A 68 -18.57 14.97 -4.98
C LEU A 68 -18.64 13.89 -6.06
N SER A 69 -18.99 12.65 -5.70
CA SER A 69 -19.14 11.54 -6.63
C SER A 69 -20.18 10.53 -6.15
N GLU A 70 -21.26 10.39 -6.92
CA GLU A 70 -22.32 9.42 -6.65
C GLU A 70 -21.81 7.96 -6.67
N THR A 71 -20.73 7.71 -7.41
CA THR A 71 -20.14 6.38 -7.57
C THR A 71 -19.08 6.07 -6.52
N TYR A 72 -18.75 7.01 -5.65
CA TYR A 72 -17.76 6.82 -4.59
C TYR A 72 -18.15 5.67 -3.66
N LYS A 73 -17.28 4.67 -3.54
CA LYS A 73 -17.50 3.44 -2.75
C LYS A 73 -18.76 2.64 -3.12
N ALA A 74 -19.40 2.89 -4.26
CA ALA A 74 -20.69 2.27 -4.65
C ALA A 74 -20.59 0.75 -4.90
N GLN A 75 -19.41 0.26 -5.25
CA GLN A 75 -19.07 -1.15 -5.46
C GLN A 75 -18.79 -1.93 -4.17
N ARG A 76 -18.70 -1.25 -3.02
CA ARG A 76 -18.47 -1.93 -1.74
C ARG A 76 -19.71 -2.77 -1.37
N LYS A 77 -19.48 -4.02 -0.97
CA LYS A 77 -20.56 -4.89 -0.46
C LYS A 77 -21.20 -4.26 0.78
N LYS A 78 -22.49 -4.52 1.00
CA LYS A 78 -23.18 -4.13 2.23
C LYS A 78 -22.44 -4.73 3.43
N LYS A 79 -22.22 -3.90 4.45
CA LYS A 79 -21.62 -4.33 5.72
C LYS A 79 -22.54 -5.35 6.40
N HIS A 80 -21.95 -6.36 7.06
CA HIS A 80 -22.70 -7.31 7.88
C HIS A 80 -23.39 -6.59 9.04
N ALA A 81 -24.51 -7.16 9.54
CA ALA A 81 -25.27 -6.59 10.65
C ALA A 81 -24.33 -6.21 11.80
N ASN A 82 -23.56 -7.18 12.30
CA ASN A 82 -22.61 -7.08 13.43
C ASN A 82 -21.76 -5.81 13.46
N VAL A 83 -21.40 -5.24 12.30
CA VAL A 83 -20.61 -4.01 12.24
C VAL A 83 -21.35 -2.86 12.93
N ARG A 84 -22.69 -2.80 12.78
CA ARG A 84 -23.52 -1.79 13.43
C ARG A 84 -23.57 -1.99 14.94
N GLU A 85 -23.72 -3.22 15.41
CA GLU A 85 -23.77 -3.54 16.85
C GLU A 85 -22.41 -3.30 17.51
N ILE A 86 -21.29 -3.62 16.85
CA ILE A 86 -19.94 -3.35 17.37
C ILE A 86 -19.67 -1.84 17.42
N LYS A 87 -20.12 -1.07 16.41
CA LYS A 87 -20.09 0.40 16.49
C LYS A 87 -20.90 0.93 17.66
N ALA A 88 -22.09 0.36 17.92
CA ALA A 88 -22.91 0.75 19.06
C ALA A 88 -22.21 0.41 20.39
N TYR A 89 -21.60 -0.77 20.49
CA TYR A 89 -20.78 -1.17 21.63
C TYR A 89 -19.64 -0.17 21.88
N LEU A 90 -18.90 0.23 20.85
CA LEU A 90 -17.84 1.25 20.98
C LEU A 90 -18.39 2.58 21.50
N LYS A 91 -19.50 3.07 20.92
CA LYS A 91 -20.13 4.33 21.35
C LYS A 91 -20.61 4.31 22.80
N CYS A 92 -21.05 3.16 23.31
CA CYS A 92 -21.55 3.02 24.68
C CYS A 92 -20.44 2.86 25.72
N ASN A 93 -19.29 2.28 25.35
CA ASN A 93 -18.26 1.87 26.31
C ASN A 93 -16.96 2.68 26.21
N TYR A 94 -16.75 3.44 25.15
CA TYR A 94 -15.50 4.14 24.88
C TYR A 94 -15.71 5.59 24.43
N ASN A 95 -14.66 6.40 24.58
CA ASN A 95 -14.64 7.76 24.07
C ASN A 95 -14.59 7.73 22.54
N THR A 96 -15.71 8.06 21.90
CA THR A 96 -15.86 8.02 20.44
C THR A 96 -16.04 9.41 19.87
N LYS A 97 -15.37 9.67 18.73
CA LYS A 97 -15.51 10.88 17.93
C LYS A 97 -16.09 10.52 16.56
N LEU A 98 -17.13 11.22 16.17
CA LEU A 98 -17.76 11.14 14.86
C LEU A 98 -18.38 12.48 14.52
N GLU A 99 -18.42 12.79 13.23
CA GLU A 99 -18.99 14.03 12.73
C GLU A 99 -19.70 13.74 11.41
N ARG A 100 -20.95 14.20 11.29
CA ARG A 100 -21.72 14.00 10.06
C ARG A 100 -21.04 14.74 8.92
N GLY A 101 -21.03 14.11 7.75
CA GLY A 101 -20.40 14.68 6.56
C GLY A 101 -18.92 14.33 6.39
N TYR A 102 -18.27 13.76 7.41
CA TYR A 102 -16.85 13.41 7.36
C TYR A 102 -16.60 11.94 7.66
N GLU A 103 -15.51 11.41 7.10
CA GLU A 103 -15.04 10.07 7.40
C GLU A 103 -14.15 10.05 8.66
N ALA A 104 -13.99 8.88 9.25
CA ALA A 104 -13.13 8.70 10.42
C ALA A 104 -11.68 9.15 10.15
N ASP A 105 -11.17 8.89 8.94
CA ASP A 105 -9.83 9.26 8.52
C ASP A 105 -9.64 10.79 8.42
N ASP A 106 -10.67 11.54 7.98
CA ASP A 106 -10.67 13.01 7.94
C ASP A 106 -10.49 13.58 9.35
N LEU A 107 -11.24 13.05 10.31
CA LEU A 107 -11.23 13.49 11.70
C LEU A 107 -9.91 13.11 12.39
N ILE A 108 -9.38 11.91 12.12
CA ILE A 108 -8.06 11.50 12.62
C ILE A 108 -6.98 12.42 12.09
N ALA A 109 -7.01 12.71 10.79
CA ALA A 109 -5.99 13.52 10.14
C ALA A 109 -5.98 14.96 10.70
N ASP A 110 -7.15 15.54 10.98
CA ASP A 110 -7.25 16.88 11.55
C ASP A 110 -6.78 16.92 13.01
N ASP A 111 -7.28 16.03 13.89
CA ASP A 111 -6.83 15.98 15.29
C ASP A 111 -5.33 15.66 15.40
N TYR A 112 -4.80 14.84 14.50
CA TYR A 112 -3.37 14.54 14.46
C TYR A 112 -2.54 15.78 14.09
N ARG A 113 -3.00 16.59 13.12
CA ARG A 113 -2.28 17.80 12.68
C ARG A 113 -2.27 18.90 13.73
N GLU A 114 -3.26 18.94 14.63
CA GLU A 114 -3.30 19.89 15.75
C GLU A 114 -2.16 19.65 16.74
N ASP A 115 -1.84 18.39 17.04
CA ASP A 115 -0.76 18.03 17.97
C ASP A 115 -0.03 16.73 17.57
N PRO A 116 0.79 16.74 16.50
CA PRO A 116 1.43 15.53 15.98
C PRO A 116 2.50 14.96 16.92
N ASN A 117 3.03 15.77 17.83
CA ASN A 117 4.09 15.37 18.75
C ASN A 117 3.54 14.59 19.96
N ASN A 118 2.34 14.95 20.44
CA ASN A 118 1.70 14.27 21.57
C ASN A 118 0.60 13.29 21.16
N THR A 119 0.50 12.98 19.87
CA THR A 119 -0.52 12.08 19.33
C THR A 119 0.11 10.84 18.69
N LEU A 120 -0.55 9.69 18.81
CA LEU A 120 -0.19 8.44 18.17
C LEU A 120 -1.38 7.86 17.42
N ILE A 121 -1.22 7.56 16.13
CA ILE A 121 -2.29 6.95 15.33
C ILE A 121 -2.16 5.43 15.34
N CYS A 122 -3.31 4.77 15.47
CA CYS A 122 -3.48 3.32 15.33
C CYS A 122 -4.48 3.05 14.21
N SER A 123 -4.02 2.44 13.10
CA SER A 123 -4.91 2.09 11.98
C SER A 123 -4.40 0.86 11.22
N VAL A 124 -5.29 0.17 10.50
CA VAL A 124 -4.91 -0.77 9.43
C VAL A 124 -4.89 -0.11 8.05
N ASP A 125 -5.49 1.07 7.95
CA ASP A 125 -5.65 1.79 6.69
C ASP A 125 -4.31 2.36 6.24
N LYS A 126 -3.91 1.98 5.03
CA LYS A 126 -2.66 2.42 4.44
C LYS A 126 -2.69 3.91 4.11
N ASP A 127 -3.86 4.46 3.84
CA ASP A 127 -3.99 5.87 3.51
C ASP A 127 -3.70 6.72 4.74
N ILE A 128 -4.23 6.34 5.90
CA ILE A 128 -3.88 6.96 7.19
C ILE A 128 -2.39 6.77 7.48
N LEU A 129 -1.88 5.54 7.38
CA LEU A 129 -0.50 5.22 7.77
C LEU A 129 0.57 5.86 6.87
N TYR A 130 0.28 6.07 5.58
CA TYR A 130 1.27 6.54 4.60
C TYR A 130 1.02 7.95 4.07
N ASN A 131 -0.15 8.57 4.30
CA ASN A 131 -0.36 9.98 3.92
C ASN A 131 -0.16 10.96 5.09
N LEU A 132 0.06 10.47 6.32
CA LEU A 132 0.37 11.29 7.48
C LEU A 132 1.82 11.08 7.91
N THR A 133 2.59 12.17 7.93
CA THR A 133 3.95 12.19 8.48
C THR A 133 3.94 11.74 9.94
N GLY A 134 4.91 10.96 10.38
CA GLY A 134 5.07 10.60 11.78
C GLY A 134 5.33 9.11 11.99
N LYS A 135 5.16 8.67 13.23
CA LYS A 135 5.30 7.27 13.65
C LYS A 135 3.96 6.77 14.16
N HIS A 136 3.40 5.78 13.47
CA HIS A 136 2.05 5.25 13.69
C HIS A 136 2.11 3.74 13.99
N ILE A 137 1.06 3.17 14.58
CA ILE A 137 0.93 1.73 14.80
C ILE A 137 0.04 1.12 13.71
N ASN A 138 0.57 0.12 13.01
CA ASN A 138 -0.21 -0.68 12.09
C ASN A 138 -0.95 -1.79 12.84
N LEU A 139 -2.29 -1.72 12.89
CA LEU A 139 -3.13 -2.66 13.64
C LEU A 139 -3.29 -4.05 12.98
N TYR A 140 -2.68 -4.27 11.81
CA TYR A 140 -2.63 -5.58 11.17
C TYR A 140 -1.53 -6.46 11.77
N ASN A 141 -0.35 -5.89 12.00
CA ASN A 141 0.84 -6.61 12.49
C ASN A 141 1.42 -6.05 13.79
N PHE A 142 0.81 -5.00 14.36
CA PHE A 142 1.23 -4.31 15.57
C PHE A 142 2.66 -3.76 15.51
N GLN A 143 3.13 -3.43 14.32
CA GLN A 143 4.44 -2.81 14.11
C GLN A 143 4.30 -1.31 13.89
N PHE A 144 5.34 -0.59 14.28
CA PHE A 144 5.44 0.83 13.97
C PHE A 144 5.73 1.06 12.49
N VAL A 145 5.00 1.99 11.91
CA VAL A 145 5.24 2.55 10.57
C VAL A 145 5.74 3.97 10.76
N VAL A 146 6.89 4.29 10.18
CA VAL A 146 7.41 5.66 10.13
C VAL A 146 7.21 6.15 8.71
N THR A 147 6.67 7.35 8.56
CA THR A 147 6.46 8.00 7.28
C THR A 147 7.00 9.42 7.34
N THR A 148 7.91 9.74 6.43
CA THR A 148 8.47 11.07 6.27
C THR A 148 7.52 11.98 5.50
N ALA A 149 7.74 13.30 5.57
CA ALA A 149 6.93 14.25 4.81
C ALA A 149 7.02 14.03 3.29
N GLU A 150 8.21 13.69 2.79
CA GLU A 150 8.41 13.37 1.37
C GLU A 150 7.65 12.09 0.97
N GLU A 151 7.72 11.03 1.77
CA GLU A 151 6.98 9.79 1.51
C GLU A 151 5.46 10.01 1.53
N ALA A 152 4.96 10.81 2.48
CA ALA A 152 3.54 11.14 2.57
C ALA A 152 3.06 11.94 1.36
N GLU A 153 3.84 12.95 0.95
CA GLU A 153 3.53 13.75 -0.23
C GLU A 153 3.57 12.91 -1.51
N GLU A 154 4.60 12.07 -1.68
CA GLU A 154 4.71 11.18 -2.83
C GLU A 154 3.57 10.16 -2.88
N HIS A 155 3.22 9.55 -1.75
CA HIS A 155 2.13 8.58 -1.66
C HIS A 155 0.80 9.22 -2.10
N PHE A 156 0.46 10.38 -1.53
CA PHE A 156 -0.76 11.09 -1.85
C PHE A 156 -0.86 11.48 -3.34
N TYR A 157 0.18 12.09 -3.91
CA TYR A 157 0.13 12.49 -5.33
C TYR A 157 0.21 11.29 -6.29
N LYS A 158 0.82 10.17 -5.87
CA LYS A 158 0.70 8.91 -6.61
C LYS A 158 -0.75 8.40 -6.60
N GLN A 159 -1.50 8.54 -5.52
CA GLN A 159 -2.94 8.20 -5.49
C GLN A 159 -3.75 9.09 -6.43
N ILE A 160 -3.41 10.38 -6.56
CA ILE A 160 -4.02 11.23 -7.59
C ILE A 160 -3.83 10.61 -8.98
N ILE A 161 -2.69 9.99 -9.28
CA ILE A 161 -2.44 9.41 -10.61
C ILE A 161 -3.04 8.00 -10.76
N PHE A 162 -2.83 7.15 -9.76
CA PHE A 162 -3.24 5.74 -9.79
C PHE A 162 -4.68 5.50 -9.38
N GLY A 163 -5.33 6.49 -8.78
CA GLY A 163 -6.64 6.35 -8.15
C GLY A 163 -6.63 5.38 -6.97
N ASP A 164 -7.82 5.10 -6.47
CA ASP A 164 -8.08 4.03 -5.53
C ASP A 164 -9.27 3.20 -5.99
N LYS A 165 -8.99 1.93 -6.29
CA LYS A 165 -10.00 0.98 -6.76
C LYS A 165 -11.02 0.62 -5.67
N VAL A 166 -10.62 0.65 -4.38
CA VAL A 166 -11.52 0.32 -3.27
C VAL A 166 -12.59 1.42 -3.10
N ASP A 167 -12.24 2.64 -3.49
CA ASP A 167 -13.09 3.83 -3.42
C ASP A 167 -13.79 4.20 -4.72
N ASN A 168 -13.57 3.41 -5.77
CA ASN A 168 -14.09 3.64 -7.12
C ASN A 168 -13.48 4.87 -7.82
N ILE A 169 -12.28 5.25 -7.42
CA ILE A 169 -11.53 6.33 -8.02
C ILE A 169 -10.61 5.71 -9.07
N GLU A 170 -10.98 5.85 -10.34
CA GLU A 170 -10.21 5.27 -11.43
C GLU A 170 -8.82 5.90 -11.56
N LYS A 171 -7.88 5.14 -12.15
CA LYS A 171 -6.58 5.68 -12.54
C LYS A 171 -6.69 6.63 -13.72
N LEU A 172 -5.79 7.60 -13.79
CA LEU A 172 -5.72 8.53 -14.91
C LEU A 172 -5.26 7.81 -16.18
N VAL A 173 -4.22 6.97 -16.10
CA VAL A 173 -3.61 6.33 -17.27
C VAL A 173 -3.54 4.82 -17.11
N LYS A 174 -4.16 4.08 -18.03
CA LYS A 174 -4.14 2.61 -18.04
C LYS A 174 -2.74 2.10 -18.35
N GLY A 175 -2.28 1.12 -17.58
CA GLY A 175 -0.94 0.57 -17.71
C GLY A 175 0.16 1.45 -17.12
N LEU A 176 -0.14 2.63 -16.57
CA LEU A 176 0.82 3.37 -15.76
C LEU A 176 0.88 2.77 -14.35
N GLY A 177 2.09 2.49 -13.88
CA GLY A 177 2.39 2.00 -12.54
C GLY A 177 3.68 2.61 -12.04
N ASP A 178 4.02 2.41 -10.76
CA ASP A 178 5.08 3.14 -10.05
C ASP A 178 6.40 3.27 -10.84
N LYS A 179 6.95 2.16 -11.34
CA LYS A 179 8.20 2.18 -12.14
C LYS A 179 8.12 3.08 -13.37
N ARG A 180 6.98 3.07 -14.06
CA ARG A 180 6.76 3.88 -15.27
C ARG A 180 6.54 5.34 -14.92
N LEU A 181 5.84 5.61 -13.82
CA LEU A 181 5.66 6.96 -13.31
C LEU A 181 7.00 7.59 -12.88
N ASN A 182 7.89 6.81 -12.25
CA ASN A 182 9.24 7.26 -11.92
C ASN A 182 10.07 7.59 -13.17
N CYS A 183 9.91 6.84 -14.28
CA CYS A 183 10.54 7.19 -15.56
C CYS A 183 10.01 8.53 -16.10
N ILE A 184 8.71 8.79 -16.00
CA ILE A 184 8.12 10.07 -16.40
C ILE A 184 8.69 11.21 -15.54
N LYS A 185 8.66 11.07 -14.20
CA LYS A 185 9.25 12.05 -13.25
C LYS A 185 10.71 12.38 -13.60
N GLN A 186 11.52 11.36 -13.93
CA GLN A 186 12.92 11.57 -14.31
C GLN A 186 13.07 12.30 -15.66
N ALA A 187 12.22 12.00 -16.63
CA ALA A 187 12.28 12.61 -17.96
C ALA A 187 11.87 14.08 -17.94
N CYS A 188 10.77 14.43 -17.27
CA CYS A 188 10.25 15.80 -17.22
C CYS A 188 10.83 16.64 -16.06
N ARG A 189 11.49 16.00 -15.07
CA ARG A 189 12.00 16.65 -13.85
C ARG A 189 10.93 17.40 -13.04
N LEU A 190 9.69 16.92 -13.09
CA LEU A 190 8.55 17.48 -12.35
C LEU A 190 8.18 16.61 -11.16
N SER A 191 7.55 17.21 -10.16
CA SER A 191 6.95 16.52 -9.03
C SER A 191 5.76 15.64 -9.46
N PHE A 192 5.37 14.67 -8.61
CA PHE A 192 4.15 13.90 -8.86
C PHE A 192 2.88 14.77 -8.80
N LYS A 193 2.90 15.87 -8.03
CA LYS A 193 1.83 16.88 -8.01
C LYS A 193 1.59 17.46 -9.41
N GLU A 194 2.66 17.98 -10.03
CA GLU A 194 2.60 18.61 -11.36
C GLU A 194 2.19 17.61 -12.44
N ILE A 195 2.74 16.39 -12.39
CA ILE A 195 2.35 15.30 -13.31
C ILE A 195 0.87 14.97 -13.11
N GLY A 196 0.41 14.81 -11.86
CA GLY A 196 -0.99 14.50 -11.56
C GLY A 196 -1.96 15.58 -12.05
N LYS A 197 -1.62 16.87 -11.84
CA LYS A 197 -2.39 18.02 -12.37
C LYS A 197 -2.49 17.97 -13.89
N TYR A 198 -1.35 17.79 -14.56
CA TYR A 198 -1.29 17.72 -16.02
C TYR A 198 -2.15 16.58 -16.58
N LEU A 199 -2.05 15.38 -15.99
CA LEU A 199 -2.83 14.23 -16.43
C LEU A 199 -4.34 14.39 -16.17
N CYS A 200 -4.73 15.06 -15.08
CA CYS A 200 -6.12 15.42 -14.85
C CYS A 200 -6.62 16.38 -15.94
N LEU A 201 -5.85 17.42 -16.26
CA LEU A 201 -6.17 18.37 -17.33
C LEU A 201 -6.34 17.64 -18.68
N LYS A 202 -5.37 16.81 -19.08
CA LYS A 202 -5.45 16.07 -20.35
C LYS A 202 -6.65 15.12 -20.40
N LYS A 203 -7.00 14.48 -19.28
CA LYS A 203 -8.15 13.56 -19.19
C LYS A 203 -9.50 14.26 -19.05
N GLY A 204 -9.52 15.58 -18.87
CA GLY A 204 -10.76 16.32 -18.59
C GLY A 204 -11.34 16.01 -17.21
N ILE A 205 -10.51 15.57 -16.26
CA ILE A 205 -10.92 15.32 -14.87
C ILE A 205 -10.65 16.56 -14.04
N ASN A 206 -11.66 17.01 -13.29
CA ASN A 206 -11.50 18.12 -12.35
C ASN A 206 -10.52 17.72 -11.23
N TYR A 207 -9.34 18.35 -11.24
CA TYR A 207 -8.27 18.05 -10.28
C TYR A 207 -8.71 18.31 -8.83
N THR A 208 -9.44 19.40 -8.57
CA THR A 208 -9.93 19.77 -7.23
C THR A 208 -10.88 18.73 -6.67
N THR A 209 -11.84 18.27 -7.47
CA THR A 209 -12.77 17.21 -7.08
C THR A 209 -12.02 15.93 -6.77
N ARG A 210 -11.10 15.53 -7.65
CA ARG A 210 -10.28 14.33 -7.46
C ARG A 210 -9.38 14.42 -6.24
N TYR A 211 -8.79 15.59 -5.99
CA TYR A 211 -8.01 15.87 -4.80
C TYR A 211 -8.86 15.69 -3.55
N ARG A 212 -10.05 16.31 -3.49
CA ARG A 212 -10.94 16.22 -2.32
C ARG A 212 -11.45 14.79 -2.09
N LEU A 213 -11.65 14.00 -3.15
CA LEU A 213 -11.99 12.58 -3.00
C LEU A 213 -10.90 11.75 -2.31
N LEU A 214 -9.62 12.12 -2.44
CA LEU A 214 -8.47 11.36 -1.92
C LEU A 214 -7.84 11.96 -0.66
N TYR A 215 -8.00 13.27 -0.43
CA TYR A 215 -7.40 13.97 0.70
C TYR A 215 -8.15 13.69 2.00
N MET A 216 -7.42 13.38 3.07
CA MET A 216 -7.98 13.20 4.41
C MET A 216 -7.93 14.52 5.18
N GLY A 217 -9.09 15.07 5.52
CA GLY A 217 -9.24 16.28 6.34
C GLY A 217 -10.38 17.18 5.89
N LYS A 218 -10.90 17.99 6.81
CA LYS A 218 -12.09 18.81 6.57
C LYS A 218 -11.84 19.96 5.59
N SER A 219 -10.64 20.54 5.60
CA SER A 219 -10.34 21.84 4.98
C SER A 219 -10.75 21.93 3.50
N GLU A 220 -11.70 22.84 3.23
CA GLU A 220 -12.16 23.24 1.90
C GLU A 220 -11.20 24.22 1.19
N HIS A 221 -10.27 24.81 1.93
CA HIS A 221 -9.42 25.92 1.45
C HIS A 221 -8.07 25.46 0.90
N ILE A 222 -8.09 24.43 0.07
CA ILE A 222 -6.91 24.07 -0.69
C ILE A 222 -6.93 24.95 -1.93
N SER A 223 -6.14 26.03 -1.90
CA SER A 223 -5.88 26.86 -3.07
C SER A 223 -5.18 26.01 -4.12
N LEU A 224 -5.97 25.40 -5.00
CA LEU A 224 -5.48 24.58 -6.10
C LEU A 224 -5.18 25.39 -7.36
N ASP A 225 -5.43 26.70 -7.30
CA ASP A 225 -5.11 27.73 -8.29
C ASP A 225 -3.60 27.93 -8.44
N GLU A 226 -2.93 26.91 -8.99
CA GLU A 226 -1.58 27.04 -9.52
C GLU A 226 -1.66 26.84 -11.03
N LYS A 227 -0.80 27.54 -11.78
CA LYS A 227 -0.68 27.38 -13.24
C LYS A 227 -0.45 25.91 -13.57
N ILE A 228 -1.36 25.34 -14.36
CA ILE A 228 -1.17 24.03 -14.98
C ILE A 228 -0.44 24.26 -16.30
N HIS A 229 0.67 23.54 -16.52
CA HIS A 229 1.33 23.57 -17.82
C HIS A 229 0.38 23.01 -18.88
N GLU A 230 0.07 23.79 -19.92
CA GLU A 230 -0.82 23.34 -21.00
C GLU A 230 -0.16 22.28 -21.90
N LYS A 231 1.18 22.24 -21.88
CA LYS A 231 2.01 21.32 -22.68
C LYS A 231 3.26 20.90 -21.92
N ILE A 232 3.48 19.58 -21.82
CA ILE A 232 4.70 18.97 -21.29
C ILE A 232 5.10 17.84 -22.26
N ASP A 233 5.93 18.18 -23.25
CA ASP A 233 6.30 17.29 -24.36
C ASP A 233 6.92 15.97 -23.87
N GLU A 234 7.67 16.03 -22.76
CA GLU A 234 8.28 14.87 -22.13
C GLU A 234 7.25 13.85 -21.66
N ILE A 235 6.14 14.30 -21.06
CA ILE A 235 5.07 13.40 -20.60
C ILE A 235 4.28 12.86 -21.81
N ASP A 236 4.05 13.69 -22.81
CA ASP A 236 3.29 13.34 -24.02
C ASP A 236 3.96 12.20 -24.81
N ASN A 237 5.28 12.06 -24.70
CA ASN A 237 6.02 10.94 -25.27
C ASN A 237 5.68 9.58 -24.63
N PHE A 238 5.18 9.55 -23.40
CA PHE A 238 4.86 8.31 -22.68
C PHE A 238 3.39 7.91 -22.75
N ILE A 239 2.50 8.82 -23.14
CA ILE A 239 1.05 8.62 -23.01
C ILE A 239 0.37 8.71 -24.36
N ASP A 240 -0.47 7.73 -24.64
CA ASP A 240 -1.46 7.77 -25.69
C ASP A 240 -2.75 8.36 -25.10
N TYR A 241 -3.02 9.62 -25.43
CA TYR A 241 -4.19 10.36 -24.93
C TYR A 241 -5.48 9.98 -25.63
N GLU A 242 -5.45 9.32 -26.79
CA GLU A 242 -6.67 8.84 -27.42
C GLU A 242 -7.31 7.72 -26.58
N ASN A 243 -6.46 6.81 -26.08
CA ASN A 243 -6.90 5.67 -25.26
C ASN A 243 -6.63 5.84 -23.76
N PHE A 244 -6.00 6.94 -23.34
CA PHE A 244 -5.44 7.14 -21.99
C PHE A 244 -4.63 5.94 -21.50
N THR A 245 -3.71 5.46 -22.33
CA THR A 245 -2.83 4.33 -22.01
C THR A 245 -1.37 4.74 -22.00
N TYR A 246 -0.57 4.06 -21.18
CA TYR A 246 0.87 4.20 -21.25
C TYR A 246 1.38 3.57 -22.56
N LYS A 247 2.09 4.37 -23.38
CA LYS A 247 2.75 3.92 -24.61
C LYS A 247 3.75 2.83 -24.25
N THR A 248 3.37 1.59 -24.52
CA THR A 248 4.35 0.51 -24.56
C THR A 248 5.17 0.75 -25.81
N ASN A 249 6.48 1.02 -25.67
CA ASN A 249 7.39 0.88 -26.81
C ASN A 249 7.07 -0.48 -27.45
N LYS A 250 6.50 -0.46 -28.66
CA LYS A 250 6.25 -1.67 -29.44
C LYS A 250 7.62 -2.35 -29.54
N ARG A 251 7.74 -3.53 -28.91
CA ARG A 251 8.97 -4.29 -28.59
C ARG A 251 9.63 -3.91 -27.26
N LYS A 252 9.19 -4.59 -26.18
CA LYS A 252 10.23 -5.29 -25.42
C LYS A 252 10.80 -6.35 -26.38
N PRO A 253 12.10 -6.37 -26.72
CA PRO A 253 12.65 -7.62 -27.24
C PRO A 253 12.27 -8.68 -26.22
N LYS A 254 11.72 -9.83 -26.67
CA LYS A 254 11.70 -11.03 -25.83
C LYS A 254 13.09 -11.06 -25.21
N LYS A 255 13.21 -10.98 -23.87
CA LYS A 255 14.51 -11.17 -23.22
C LYS A 255 15.07 -12.43 -23.88
N LYS A 256 16.14 -12.34 -24.68
CA LYS A 256 16.85 -13.54 -25.11
C LYS A 256 17.11 -14.26 -23.79
N LYS A 257 16.54 -15.46 -23.60
CA LYS A 257 16.94 -16.31 -22.47
C LYS A 257 18.45 -16.29 -22.54
N LYS A 258 19.13 -15.75 -21.51
CA LYS A 258 20.59 -15.88 -21.43
C LYS A 258 20.82 -17.39 -21.53
N GLN A 259 21.40 -17.83 -22.64
CA GLN A 259 21.75 -19.22 -22.84
C GLN A 259 22.88 -19.44 -21.84
N PHE A 260 22.56 -20.06 -20.70
CA PHE A 260 23.55 -20.33 -19.68
C PHE A 260 24.47 -21.39 -20.27
N VAL A 261 25.75 -21.04 -20.45
CA VAL A 261 26.75 -22.01 -20.91
C VAL A 261 27.25 -22.74 -19.67
N TRP A 262 26.99 -24.04 -19.62
CA TRP A 262 27.38 -24.89 -18.51
C TRP A 262 28.79 -25.46 -18.75
N HIS A 263 29.60 -25.48 -17.69
CA HIS A 263 30.93 -26.10 -17.67
C HIS A 263 31.02 -27.10 -16.51
N PHE A 264 31.99 -28.02 -16.53
CA PHE A 264 32.18 -29.00 -15.45
C PHE A 264 32.42 -28.35 -14.09
N ASN A 265 33.03 -27.15 -14.08
CA ASN A 265 33.28 -26.35 -12.88
C ASN A 265 32.10 -25.43 -12.53
N SER A 266 30.98 -25.48 -13.25
CA SER A 266 29.78 -24.75 -12.87
C SER A 266 29.20 -25.34 -11.57
N PRO A 267 28.64 -24.51 -10.67
CA PRO A 267 28.10 -24.99 -9.41
C PRO A 267 26.84 -25.83 -9.63
N ALA A 268 26.74 -26.94 -8.91
CA ALA A 268 25.58 -27.80 -8.89
C ALA A 268 24.49 -27.21 -7.97
N PRO A 269 23.21 -27.23 -8.37
CA PRO A 269 22.09 -26.80 -7.53
C PRO A 269 21.65 -27.91 -6.55
N GLY A 270 20.75 -27.56 -5.63
CA GLY A 270 20.08 -28.54 -4.76
C GLY A 270 20.97 -29.07 -3.63
N LYS A 271 20.92 -30.40 -3.41
CA LYS A 271 21.62 -31.09 -2.31
C LYS A 271 23.13 -30.84 -2.30
N TYR A 272 23.73 -30.56 -3.46
CA TYR A 272 25.17 -30.34 -3.62
C TYR A 272 25.54 -28.86 -3.82
N ARG A 273 24.70 -27.94 -3.32
CA ARG A 273 24.99 -26.51 -3.38
C ARG A 273 26.36 -26.19 -2.78
N GLY A 274 27.23 -25.60 -3.59
CA GLY A 274 28.62 -25.28 -3.21
C GLY A 274 29.67 -26.20 -3.83
N LYS A 275 29.27 -27.33 -4.43
CA LYS A 275 30.14 -28.19 -5.25
C LYS A 275 29.96 -27.92 -6.74
N THR A 276 30.97 -28.22 -7.53
CA THR A 276 30.94 -28.24 -9.00
C THR A 276 30.33 -29.53 -9.53
N TRP A 277 29.85 -29.52 -10.78
CA TRP A 277 29.33 -30.75 -11.40
C TRP A 277 30.38 -31.87 -11.49
N LYS A 278 31.66 -31.54 -11.68
CA LYS A 278 32.76 -32.52 -11.63
C LYS A 278 32.85 -33.21 -10.27
N GLU A 279 32.89 -32.42 -9.20
CA GLU A 279 32.95 -32.96 -7.82
C GLU A 279 31.69 -33.74 -7.46
N VAL A 280 30.52 -33.35 -8.00
CA VAL A 280 29.28 -34.09 -7.80
C VAL A 280 29.32 -35.43 -8.53
N HIS A 281 29.85 -35.50 -9.74
CA HIS A 281 29.99 -36.77 -10.47
C HIS A 281 30.92 -37.75 -9.74
N GLU A 282 32.03 -37.26 -9.20
CA GLU A 282 32.99 -38.07 -8.43
C GLU A 282 32.39 -38.62 -7.13
N VAL A 283 31.47 -37.89 -6.50
CA VAL A 283 30.91 -38.25 -5.18
C VAL A 283 29.55 -38.95 -5.27
N ASP A 284 28.74 -38.65 -6.30
CA ASP A 284 27.39 -39.18 -6.48
C ASP A 284 26.96 -39.14 -7.96
N GLU A 285 27.43 -40.13 -8.73
CA GLU A 285 27.06 -40.31 -10.14
C GLU A 285 25.54 -40.47 -10.33
N ASN A 286 24.85 -41.09 -9.36
CA ASN A 286 23.40 -41.31 -9.43
C ASN A 286 22.64 -39.99 -9.45
N TYR A 287 23.12 -38.97 -8.74
CA TYR A 287 22.53 -37.64 -8.80
C TYR A 287 22.70 -36.97 -10.17
N VAL A 288 23.85 -37.16 -10.81
CA VAL A 288 24.09 -36.67 -12.19
C VAL A 288 23.14 -37.35 -13.17
N ASN A 289 22.95 -38.67 -13.04
CA ASN A 289 22.02 -39.45 -13.86
C ASN A 289 20.56 -39.02 -13.63
N TRP A 290 20.16 -38.81 -12.38
CA TRP A 290 18.84 -38.29 -12.07
C TRP A 290 18.64 -36.89 -12.68
N MET A 291 19.61 -35.99 -12.53
CA MET A 291 19.56 -34.63 -13.09
C MET A 291 19.45 -34.61 -14.62
N LEU A 292 20.15 -35.51 -15.32
CA LEU A 292 20.02 -35.70 -16.77
C LEU A 292 18.58 -36.05 -17.18
N ASN A 293 17.88 -36.85 -16.37
CA ASN A 293 16.52 -37.31 -16.67
C ASN A 293 15.43 -36.27 -16.35
N VAL A 294 15.66 -35.40 -15.36
CA VAL A 294 14.63 -34.43 -14.91
C VAL A 294 14.80 -33.03 -15.49
N THR A 295 16.00 -32.67 -15.98
CA THR A 295 16.23 -31.33 -16.51
C THR A 295 15.74 -31.18 -17.95
N THR A 296 15.22 -30.00 -18.29
CA THR A 296 14.86 -29.63 -19.67
C THR A 296 15.86 -28.63 -20.28
N ASP A 297 16.92 -28.27 -19.55
CA ASP A 297 17.95 -27.34 -20.04
C ASP A 297 18.95 -28.06 -20.96
N LYS A 298 18.83 -27.82 -22.27
CA LYS A 298 19.69 -28.43 -23.29
C LYS A 298 21.19 -28.21 -23.07
N GLY A 299 21.59 -27.05 -22.53
CA GLY A 299 22.99 -26.76 -22.25
C GLY A 299 23.51 -27.55 -21.05
N LEU A 300 22.67 -27.74 -20.04
CA LEU A 300 22.99 -28.59 -18.90
C LEU A 300 23.07 -30.06 -19.32
N ILE A 301 22.13 -30.53 -20.15
CA ILE A 301 22.12 -31.90 -20.68
C ILE A 301 23.42 -32.19 -21.43
N ASP A 302 23.79 -31.34 -22.41
CA ASP A 302 25.03 -31.52 -23.18
C ASP A 302 26.28 -31.58 -22.29
N MET A 303 26.37 -30.69 -21.28
CA MET A 303 27.48 -30.68 -20.33
C MET A 303 27.51 -31.96 -19.48
N LEU A 304 26.39 -32.39 -18.90
CA LEU A 304 26.33 -33.59 -18.07
C LEU A 304 26.59 -34.87 -18.90
N THR A 305 26.13 -34.93 -20.15
CA THR A 305 26.46 -36.03 -21.07
C THR A 305 27.96 -36.11 -21.36
N LYS A 306 28.61 -34.96 -21.61
CA LYS A 306 30.07 -34.90 -21.82
C LYS A 306 30.85 -35.27 -20.56
N LEU A 307 30.37 -34.86 -19.39
CA LEU A 307 31.01 -35.19 -18.11
C LEU A 307 31.07 -36.71 -17.89
N LYS A 308 29.99 -37.42 -18.25
CA LYS A 308 29.93 -38.88 -18.23
C LYS A 308 30.83 -39.57 -19.26
N GLN A 309 31.10 -38.93 -20.39
CA GLN A 309 31.98 -39.49 -21.43
C GLN A 309 33.46 -39.23 -21.15
N ALA A 310 33.77 -38.20 -20.34
CA ALA A 310 35.12 -37.80 -19.99
C ALA A 310 35.65 -38.46 -18.70
N SER A 311 34.82 -39.26 -18.04
CA SER A 311 35.12 -40.02 -16.81
C SER A 311 35.23 -41.50 -17.15
#